data_AF-A0A1D2XE07-F1
#
_entry.id   AF-A0A1D2XE07-F1
#
_cell.length_a   1.000
_cell.length_b   1.000
_cell.length_c   1.000
_cell.angle_alpha   90.00
_cell.angle_beta   90.00
_cell.angle_gamma   90.00
#
_symmetry.space_group_name_H-M   'P 1'
#
loop_
_entity.id
_entity.type
_entity.pdbx_description
1 polymer ?
#
loop_
_entity_poly.entity_id
_entity_poly.type
_entity_poly.pdbx_seq_one_letter_code
_entity_poly.pdbx_strand_id
1 'polypeptide(L)'
;MDKPLKNWMMAQAAYYLEYLQPRKSIALLEALRRLDPKNPDIYRMLSYAYLKVNRLEDSIRAADTFVRCVKPGTDVRAIKWIKGRALLQKKKAAAVTR
;
A
#
# COMPACT_ATOMS: atom_id res chain seq x y z
N MET A 1 -15.22 19.79 -7.21
CA MET A 1 -15.28 20.09 -5.76
C MET A 1 -14.64 18.97 -4.93
N ASP A 2 -13.76 18.14 -5.53
CA ASP A 2 -13.45 16.80 -5.00
C ASP A 2 -12.09 16.69 -4.28
N LYS A 3 -11.27 17.74 -4.34
CA LYS A 3 -9.98 17.81 -3.64
C LYS A 3 -10.12 17.70 -2.12
N PRO A 4 -11.08 18.38 -1.45
CA PRO A 4 -11.26 18.26 0.01
C PRO A 4 -11.58 16.84 0.44
N LEU A 5 -12.48 16.16 -0.29
CA LEU A 5 -12.86 14.77 0.01
C LEU A 5 -11.67 13.82 -0.13
N LYS A 6 -10.93 13.89 -1.25
CA LYS A 6 -9.75 13.02 -1.45
C LYS A 6 -8.68 13.24 -0.39
N ASN A 7 -8.43 14.48 0.01
CA ASN A 7 -7.47 14.81 1.07
C ASN A 7 -7.92 14.27 2.42
N TRP A 8 -9.20 14.43 2.76
CA TRP A 8 -9.76 13.84 3.98
C TRP A 8 -9.65 12.32 3.98
N MET A 9 -10.00 11.66 2.87
CA MET A 9 -9.88 10.21 2.74
C MET A 9 -8.42 9.75 2.88
N MET A 10 -7.46 10.47 2.31
CA MET A 10 -6.03 10.16 2.45
C MET A 10 -5.58 10.30 3.90
N ALA A 11 -5.95 11.38 4.58
CA ALA A 11 -5.63 11.60 5.99
C ALA A 11 -6.25 10.52 6.90
N GLN A 12 -7.53 10.19 6.66
CA GLN A 12 -8.23 9.14 7.39
C GLN A 12 -7.63 7.75 7.13
N ALA A 13 -7.17 7.46 5.91
CA ALA A 13 -6.48 6.22 5.59
C ALA A 13 -5.14 6.11 6.33
N ALA A 14 -4.41 7.23 6.45
CA ALA A 14 -3.16 7.30 7.22
C ALA A 14 -3.42 7.09 8.72
N TYR A 15 -4.45 7.75 9.25
CA TYR A 15 -4.92 7.55 10.63
C TYR A 15 -5.23 6.07 10.90
N TYR A 16 -5.98 5.39 10.02
CA TYR A 16 -6.23 3.97 10.19
C TYR A 16 -4.98 3.09 10.18
N LEU A 17 -3.90 3.48 9.48
CA LEU A 17 -2.64 2.73 9.52
C LEU A 17 -1.86 2.95 10.82
N GLU A 18 -1.90 4.17 11.34
CA GLU A 18 -1.27 4.53 12.61
C GLU A 18 -1.92 3.80 13.78
N TYR A 19 -3.25 3.74 13.80
CA TYR A 19 -4.02 3.09 14.87
C TYR A 19 -4.31 1.60 14.60
N LEU A 20 -3.42 0.91 13.87
CA LEU A 20 -3.44 -0.54 13.64
C LEU A 20 -4.77 -1.09 13.09
N GLN A 21 -5.47 -0.30 12.28
CA GLN A 21 -6.70 -0.68 11.58
C GLN A 21 -6.47 -0.82 10.05
N PRO A 22 -5.54 -1.68 9.59
CA PRO A 22 -5.13 -1.75 8.19
C PRO A 22 -6.27 -2.15 7.25
N ARG A 23 -7.27 -2.93 7.72
CA ARG A 23 -8.43 -3.30 6.90
C ARG A 23 -9.32 -2.11 6.53
N LYS A 24 -9.54 -1.18 7.48
CA LYS A 24 -10.28 0.05 7.21
C LYS A 24 -9.50 0.98 6.28
N SER A 25 -8.19 1.06 6.48
CA SER A 25 -7.30 1.80 5.58
C SER A 25 -7.38 1.25 4.14
N ILE A 26 -7.31 -0.07 3.95
CA ILE A 26 -7.43 -0.72 2.64
C ILE A 26 -8.73 -0.31 1.95
N ALA A 27 -9.88 -0.37 2.65
CA ALA A 27 -11.16 -0.02 2.04
C ALA A 27 -11.17 1.41 1.50
N LEU A 28 -10.61 2.35 2.25
CA LEU A 28 -10.56 3.75 1.87
C LEU A 28 -9.57 4.03 0.73
N LEU A 29 -8.39 3.40 0.79
CA LEU A 29 -7.37 3.50 -0.24
C LEU A 29 -7.79 2.85 -1.56
N GLU A 30 -8.56 1.77 -1.50
CA GLU A 30 -9.15 1.12 -2.68
C GLU A 30 -10.17 2.03 -3.38
N ALA A 31 -10.98 2.76 -2.60
CA ALA A 31 -11.86 3.79 -3.16
C ALA A 31 -11.04 4.94 -3.78
N LEU A 32 -10.02 5.44 -3.07
CA LEU A 32 -9.13 6.49 -3.56
C LEU A 32 -8.40 6.08 -4.84
N ARG A 33 -7.96 4.83 -4.97
CA ARG A 33 -7.32 4.32 -6.18
C ARG A 33 -8.21 4.43 -7.41
N ARG A 34 -9.53 4.28 -7.26
CA ARG A 34 -10.50 4.47 -8.36
C ARG A 34 -10.66 5.93 -8.74
N LEU A 35 -10.57 6.83 -7.76
CA LEU A 35 -10.70 8.28 -7.95
C LEU A 35 -9.42 8.94 -8.48
N ASP A 36 -8.26 8.38 -8.14
CA ASP A 36 -6.95 8.89 -8.52
C ASP A 36 -5.95 7.74 -8.76
N PRO A 37 -6.06 7.05 -9.91
CA PRO A 37 -5.27 5.87 -10.19
C PRO A 37 -3.78 6.16 -10.43
N LYS A 38 -3.36 7.43 -10.54
CA LYS A 38 -1.98 7.82 -10.80
C LYS A 38 -1.25 8.31 -9.55
N ASN A 39 -1.93 8.44 -8.42
CA ASN A 39 -1.32 8.92 -7.19
C ASN A 39 -0.44 7.83 -6.54
N PRO A 40 0.89 8.01 -6.48
CA PRO A 40 1.79 7.00 -5.92
C PRO A 40 1.56 6.76 -4.42
N ASP A 41 1.17 7.77 -3.63
CA ASP A 41 1.01 7.60 -2.19
C ASP A 41 -0.06 6.56 -1.82
N ILE A 42 -1.12 6.47 -2.63
CA ILE A 42 -2.16 5.45 -2.48
C ILE A 42 -1.53 4.05 -2.56
N TYR A 43 -0.68 3.81 -3.56
CA TYR A 43 -0.02 2.52 -3.75
C TYR A 43 1.02 2.21 -2.68
N ARG A 44 1.75 3.22 -2.18
CA ARG A 44 2.65 3.07 -1.04
C ARG A 44 1.89 2.64 0.21
N MET A 45 0.79 3.32 0.52
CA MET A 45 -0.04 3.03 1.68
C MET A 45 -0.75 1.68 1.54
N LEU A 46 -1.30 1.34 0.36
CA LEU A 46 -1.87 0.02 0.08
C LEU A 46 -0.85 -1.09 0.26
N SER A 47 0.38 -0.90 -0.25
CA SER A 47 1.44 -1.90 -0.12
C SER A 47 1.73 -2.22 1.36
N TYR A 48 1.82 -1.18 2.19
CA TYR A 48 2.01 -1.34 3.64
C TYR A 48 0.79 -1.96 4.33
N ALA A 49 -0.42 -1.50 4.00
CA ALA A 49 -1.65 -2.00 4.58
C ALA A 49 -1.86 -3.49 4.27
N TYR A 50 -1.60 -3.90 3.02
CA TYR A 50 -1.66 -5.29 2.58
C TYR A 50 -0.63 -6.18 3.27
N LEU A 51 0.60 -5.68 3.47
CA LEU A 51 1.62 -6.39 4.23
C LEU A 51 1.14 -6.67 5.67
N LYS A 52 0.49 -5.69 6.32
CA LYS A 52 -0.01 -5.83 7.70
C LYS A 52 -1.12 -6.87 7.86
N VAL A 53 -1.89 -7.14 6.81
CA VAL A 53 -2.98 -8.14 6.83
C VAL A 53 -2.59 -9.45 6.15
N ASN A 54 -1.28 -9.68 5.92
CA ASN A 54 -0.73 -10.87 5.27
C ASN A 54 -1.29 -11.13 3.84
N ARG A 55 -1.73 -10.07 3.14
CA ARG A 55 -2.10 -10.13 1.72
C ARG A 55 -0.86 -9.86 0.87
N LEU A 56 0.06 -10.81 0.85
CA LEU A 56 1.44 -10.61 0.39
C LEU A 56 1.52 -10.30 -1.11
N GLU A 57 0.76 -11.01 -1.94
CA GLU A 57 0.68 -10.78 -3.38
C GLU A 57 0.19 -9.37 -3.69
N ASP A 58 -0.82 -8.89 -2.97
CA ASP A 58 -1.39 -7.56 -3.16
C ASP A 58 -0.41 -6.47 -2.72
N SER A 59 0.31 -6.71 -1.62
CA SER A 59 1.39 -5.84 -1.15
C SER A 59 2.48 -5.67 -2.21
N ILE A 60 2.91 -6.77 -2.83
CA ILE A 60 3.92 -6.78 -3.90
C ILE A 60 3.41 -6.02 -5.13
N ARG A 61 2.19 -6.30 -5.61
CA ARG A 61 1.62 -5.60 -6.77
C ARG A 61 1.46 -4.10 -6.53
N ALA A 62 1.04 -3.69 -5.34
CA ALA A 62 0.96 -2.29 -4.97
C ALA A 62 2.34 -1.62 -4.93
N ALA A 63 3.37 -2.31 -4.41
CA ALA A 63 4.75 -1.83 -4.44
C ALA A 63 5.26 -1.60 -5.87
N ASP A 64 4.97 -2.53 -6.77
CA ASP A 64 5.36 -2.40 -8.18
C ASP A 64 4.64 -1.25 -8.88
N THR A 65 3.36 -1.05 -8.54
CA THR A 65 2.58 0.06 -9.10
C THR A 65 3.09 1.41 -8.60
N PHE A 66 3.48 1.53 -7.33
CA PHE A 66 4.15 2.73 -6.82
C PHE A 66 5.37 3.10 -7.67
N VAL A 67 6.27 2.14 -7.94
CA VAL A 67 7.48 2.39 -8.73
C VAL A 67 7.16 2.86 -10.16
N ARG A 68 6.04 2.41 -10.74
CA ARG A 68 5.57 2.87 -12.06
C ARG A 68 4.96 4.28 -12.04
N CYS A 69 4.38 4.70 -10.92
CA CYS A 69 3.70 6.00 -10.80
C CYS A 69 4.61 7.13 -10.33
N VAL A 70 5.73 6.83 -9.65
CA VAL A 70 6.65 7.85 -9.15
C VAL A 70 7.52 8.47 -10.24
N LYS A 71 7.92 9.72 -10.02
CA LYS A 71 8.88 10.42 -10.89
C LYS A 71 10.29 9.86 -10.69
N PRO A 72 11.16 9.87 -11.73
CA PRO A 72 12.58 9.59 -11.56
C PRO A 72 13.18 10.46 -10.45
N GLY A 73 14.02 9.86 -9.60
CA GLY A 73 14.62 10.54 -8.43
C GLY A 73 13.79 10.49 -7.14
N THR A 74 12.57 9.96 -7.17
CA THR A 74 11.79 9.73 -5.94
C THR A 74 12.45 8.68 -5.04
N ASP A 75 12.46 8.89 -3.73
CA ASP A 75 12.98 7.89 -2.79
C ASP A 75 12.11 6.62 -2.78
N VAL A 76 12.71 5.51 -3.22
CA VAL A 76 12.09 4.18 -3.29
C VAL A 76 12.58 3.23 -2.20
N ARG A 77 13.36 3.68 -1.21
CA ARG A 77 13.91 2.80 -0.16
C ARG A 77 12.81 2.16 0.67
N ALA A 78 11.84 2.97 1.12
CA ALA A 78 10.72 2.48 1.92
C ALA A 78 9.89 1.43 1.17
N ILE A 79 9.58 1.66 -0.11
CA ILE A 79 8.76 0.71 -0.88
C ILE A 79 9.52 -0.58 -1.18
N LYS A 80 10.84 -0.50 -1.44
CA LYS A 80 11.70 -1.67 -1.61
C LYS A 80 11.75 -2.51 -0.34
N TRP A 81 11.81 -1.87 0.83
CA TRP A 81 11.74 -2.57 2.11
C TRP A 81 10.40 -3.30 2.30
N ILE A 82 9.27 -2.64 2.01
CA ILE A 82 7.93 -3.25 2.12
C ILE A 82 7.84 -4.48 1.19
N LYS A 83 8.24 -4.34 -0.08
CA LYS A 83 8.23 -5.44 -1.05
C LYS A 83 9.13 -6.60 -0.60
N GLY A 84 10.34 -6.30 -0.11
CA GLY A 84 11.26 -7.31 0.42
C GLY A 84 10.65 -8.09 1.59
N ARG A 85 10.01 -7.39 2.54
CA ARG A 85 9.30 -8.03 3.66
C ARG A 85 8.16 -8.95 3.20
N ALA A 86 7.37 -8.51 2.22
CA ALA A 86 6.29 -9.31 1.67
C ALA A 86 6.82 -10.60 1.01
N LEU A 87 7.89 -10.50 0.23
CA LEU A 87 8.54 -11.65 -0.43
C LEU A 87 9.10 -12.66 0.59
N LEU A 88 9.74 -12.18 1.65
CA LEU A 88 10.27 -13.05 2.71
C LEU A 88 9.16 -13.80 3.45
N GLN A 89 8.08 -13.10 3.83
CA GLN A 89 6.92 -13.74 4.47
C GLN A 89 6.28 -14.79 3.56
N LYS A 90 6.21 -14.50 2.25
CA LYS A 90 5.64 -15.41 1.26
C LYS A 90 6.48 -16.68 1.13
N LYS A 91 7.80 -16.54 1.03
CA LYS A 91 8.72 -17.69 0.98
C LYS A 91 8.63 -18.53 2.25
N LYS A 92 8.54 -17.89 3.43
CA LYS A 92 8.38 -18.58 4.71
C LYS A 92 7.07 -19.37 4.76
N ALA A 93 5.95 -18.78 4.33
CA ALA A 93 4.66 -19.46 4.28
C ALA A 93 4.70 -20.69 3.36
N ALA A 94 5.30 -20.56 2.17
CA ALA A 94 5.45 -21.66 1.22
C ALA A 94 6.34 -22.81 1.75
N ALA A 95 7.31 -22.50 2.62
CA ALA A 95 8.18 -23.50 3.24
C ALA A 95 7.50 -24.28 4.38
N VAL A 96 6.44 -23.73 5.00
CA VAL A 96 5.71 -24.37 6.10
C VAL A 96 4.62 -25.32 5.60
N THR A 97 4.17 -25.15 4.36
CA THR A 97 3.13 -26.00 3.73
C THR A 97 3.72 -27.23 3.00
N ARG A 98 5.04 -27.44 3.06
CA ARG A 98 5.75 -28.62 2.54
C ARG A 98 6.20 -29.50 3.68
#